data_AF-D6Y338-F1
#
_entry.id   AF-D6Y338-F1
#
_cell.length_a   1.000
_cell.length_b   1.000
_cell.length_c   1.000
_cell.angle_alpha   90.00
_cell.angle_beta   90.00
_cell.angle_gamma   90.00
#
_symmetry.space_group_name_H-M   'P 1'
#
loop_
_entity.id
_entity.type
_entity.pdbx_description
1 polymer ?
#
loop_
_entity_poly.entity_id
_entity_poly.type
_entity_poly.pdbx_seq_one_letter_code
_entity_poly.pdbx_strand_id
1 'polypeptide(L)'
;MRTLAVTTALTAFALLSATGCAETAETMDKARTCIEAPKAISETLDRVRRVVNDPDAMREEISAGITKLRDLADKAADTTLREALQGLTDRLERIQVSDVQQAAKAAAQVAKDTAEYLNKIREACL
;
A
#
# COMPACT_ATOMS: atom_id res chain seq x y z
N MET A 1 39.87 -7.41 42.77
CA MET A 1 38.68 -6.92 42.04
C MET A 1 38.51 -7.79 40.80
N ARG A 2 37.27 -8.16 40.52
CA ARG A 2 36.89 -9.23 39.59
C ARG A 2 37.18 -8.85 38.14
N THR A 3 37.54 -9.87 37.37
CA THR A 3 37.67 -9.94 35.91
C THR A 3 36.46 -9.39 35.15
N LEU A 4 36.68 -8.85 33.96
CA LEU A 4 36.15 -9.39 32.69
C LEU A 4 36.71 -8.59 31.51
N ALA A 5 37.51 -9.28 30.69
CA ALA A 5 37.79 -8.90 29.31
C ALA A 5 36.50 -9.08 28.48
N VAL A 6 36.18 -8.11 27.64
CA VAL A 6 35.19 -8.26 26.57
C VAL A 6 35.81 -7.72 25.28
N THR A 7 36.34 -8.64 24.49
CA THR A 7 36.68 -8.46 23.08
C THR A 7 35.75 -9.36 22.26
N THR A 8 34.89 -8.77 21.45
CA THR A 8 34.21 -9.34 20.26
C THR A 8 33.47 -8.17 19.60
N ALA A 9 34.08 -7.46 18.66
CA ALA A 9 34.17 -7.77 17.23
C ALA A 9 32.81 -7.68 16.49
N LEU A 10 32.62 -6.53 15.83
CA LEU A 10 32.03 -6.35 14.50
C LEU A 10 30.77 -7.15 14.15
N THR A 11 29.61 -6.50 14.26
CA THR A 11 28.59 -6.57 13.21
C THR A 11 28.47 -5.20 12.55
N ALA A 12 29.00 -5.14 11.34
CA ALA A 12 28.99 -3.98 10.48
C ALA A 12 27.54 -3.53 10.21
N PHE A 13 27.18 -2.35 10.71
CA PHE A 13 26.17 -1.52 10.08
C PHE A 13 26.74 -1.01 8.76
N ALA A 14 26.68 -1.87 7.74
CA ALA A 14 26.95 -1.54 6.36
C ALA A 14 25.65 -1.73 5.57
N LEU A 15 24.70 -0.85 5.78
CA LEU A 15 23.71 -0.50 4.77
C LEU A 15 23.86 1.00 4.49
N LEU A 16 24.75 1.23 3.53
CA LEU A 16 24.71 2.23 2.47
C LEU A 16 24.34 3.69 2.84
N SER A 17 25.32 4.55 2.51
CA SER A 17 25.20 5.97 2.18
C SER A 17 24.83 6.95 3.29
N ALA A 18 25.87 7.38 4.02
CA ALA A 18 25.98 8.78 4.38
C ALA A 18 26.24 9.62 3.11
N THR A 19 25.21 10.32 2.62
CA THR A 19 25.35 11.63 1.98
C THR A 19 24.29 12.52 2.63
N GLY A 20 24.75 13.56 3.34
CA GLY A 20 23.93 14.29 4.30
C GLY A 20 22.74 15.04 3.72
N CYS A 21 21.73 15.27 4.58
CA CYS A 21 20.75 16.37 4.59
C CYS A 21 20.31 16.99 3.25
N ALA A 22 20.20 16.16 2.23
CA ALA A 22 19.36 16.37 1.07
C ALA A 22 18.57 15.06 0.97
N GLU A 23 17.55 14.93 1.83
CA GLU A 23 16.42 14.05 1.49
C GLU A 23 16.01 14.46 0.08
N THR A 24 16.40 13.64 -0.89
CA THR A 24 16.01 13.85 -2.29
C THR A 24 14.49 13.84 -2.34
N ALA A 25 13.89 14.65 -3.21
CA ALA A 25 12.43 14.71 -3.35
C ALA A 25 11.82 13.30 -3.48
N GLU A 26 12.51 12.39 -4.18
CA GLU A 26 12.12 11.00 -4.33
C GLU A 26 12.03 10.22 -3.00
N THR A 27 12.97 10.42 -2.07
CA THR A 27 12.92 9.78 -0.74
C THR A 27 11.80 10.34 0.14
N MET A 28 11.53 11.64 0.08
CA MET A 28 10.40 12.24 0.81
C MET A 28 9.05 11.78 0.24
N ASP A 29 8.90 11.76 -1.08
CA ASP A 29 7.68 11.34 -1.77
C ASP A 29 7.41 9.85 -1.55
N LYS A 30 8.46 9.01 -1.55
CA LYS A 30 8.34 7.60 -1.18
C LYS A 30 7.86 7.44 0.26
N ALA A 31 8.51 8.08 1.24
CA ALA A 31 8.12 7.98 2.64
C ALA A 31 6.67 8.44 2.87
N ARG A 32 6.27 9.54 2.22
CA ARG A 32 4.90 10.05 2.28
C ARG A 32 3.89 9.07 1.67
N THR A 33 4.18 8.56 0.48
CA THR A 33 3.30 7.60 -0.21
C THR A 33 3.21 6.28 0.57
N CYS A 34 4.28 5.85 1.22
CA CYS A 34 4.31 4.69 2.10
C CYS A 34 3.42 4.83 3.35
N ILE A 35 3.12 6.07 3.77
CA ILE A 35 2.15 6.34 4.85
C ILE A 35 0.73 6.47 4.27
N GLU A 36 0.57 7.18 3.15
CA GLU A 36 -0.74 7.47 2.56
C GLU A 36 -1.40 6.24 1.90
N ALA A 37 -0.62 5.37 1.27
CA ALA A 37 -1.13 4.19 0.56
C ALA A 37 -1.82 3.17 1.47
N PRO A 38 -1.19 2.66 2.56
CA PRO A 38 -1.87 1.76 3.50
C PRO A 38 -3.16 2.34 4.07
N LYS A 39 -3.19 3.66 4.31
CA LYS A 39 -4.36 4.38 4.81
C LYS A 39 -5.47 4.42 3.75
N ALA A 40 -5.15 4.82 2.52
CA ALA A 40 -6.12 4.87 1.42
C ALA A 40 -6.74 3.50 1.13
N ILE A 41 -5.92 2.44 1.19
CA ILE A 41 -6.34 1.05 1.04
C ILE A 41 -7.33 0.65 2.14
N SER A 42 -6.98 0.93 3.41
CA SER A 42 -7.83 0.60 4.56
C SER A 42 -9.16 1.36 4.51
N GLU A 43 -9.13 2.65 4.17
CA GLU A 43 -10.34 3.46 4.00
C GLU A 43 -11.24 2.93 2.88
N THR A 44 -10.66 2.49 1.76
CA THR A 44 -11.41 1.89 0.65
C THR A 44 -12.09 0.61 1.07
N LEU A 45 -11.37 -0.26 1.78
CA LEU A 45 -11.93 -1.50 2.31
C LEU A 45 -13.09 -1.24 3.27
N ASP A 46 -12.95 -0.26 4.16
CA ASP A 46 -14.00 0.10 5.12
C ASP A 46 -15.25 0.67 4.44
N ARG A 47 -15.10 1.52 3.41
CA ARG A 47 -16.24 2.06 2.67
C ARG A 47 -16.97 0.97 1.90
N VAL A 48 -16.24 0.13 1.17
CA VAL A 48 -16.79 -1.04 0.44
C VAL A 48 -17.57 -1.97 1.38
N ARG A 49 -17.06 -2.23 2.59
CA ARG A 49 -17.76 -3.06 3.59
C ARG A 49 -19.09 -2.48 4.08
N ARG A 50 -19.28 -1.16 4.05
CA ARG A 50 -20.52 -0.51 4.48
C ARG A 50 -21.64 -0.61 3.45
N VAL A 51 -21.31 -0.88 2.20
CA VAL A 51 -22.24 -0.87 1.06
C VAL A 51 -22.44 -2.24 0.44
N VAL A 52 -22.16 -3.33 1.18
CA VAL A 52 -22.23 -4.72 0.70
C VAL A 52 -23.58 -5.16 0.12
N ASN A 53 -24.66 -4.45 0.46
CA ASN A 53 -26.02 -4.72 -0.01
C ASN A 53 -26.50 -3.74 -1.09
N ASP A 54 -25.64 -2.82 -1.53
CA ASP A 54 -25.96 -1.77 -2.50
C ASP A 54 -24.99 -1.86 -3.69
N PRO A 55 -25.41 -2.45 -4.83
CA PRO A 55 -24.57 -2.64 -6.00
C PRO A 55 -24.07 -1.31 -6.61
N ASP A 56 -24.86 -0.25 -6.50
CA ASP A 56 -24.55 1.03 -7.12
C ASP A 56 -23.52 1.77 -6.28
N ALA A 57 -23.75 1.84 -4.96
CA ALA A 57 -22.78 2.40 -4.02
C ALA A 57 -21.48 1.57 -3.98
N MET A 58 -21.55 0.25 -4.13
CA MET A 58 -20.37 -0.61 -4.24
C MET A 58 -19.49 -0.21 -5.44
N ARG A 59 -20.08 0.03 -6.62
CA ARG A 59 -19.34 0.47 -7.81
C ARG A 59 -18.70 1.82 -7.59
N GLU A 60 -19.41 2.75 -6.97
CA GLU A 60 -18.89 4.09 -6.64
C GLU A 60 -17.69 4.00 -5.70
N GLU A 61 -17.80 3.22 -4.63
CA GLU A 61 -16.73 3.10 -3.63
C GLU A 61 -15.47 2.42 -4.17
N ILE A 62 -15.64 1.40 -5.03
CA ILE A 62 -14.52 0.78 -5.76
C ILE A 62 -13.87 1.80 -6.70
N SER A 63 -14.66 2.56 -7.46
CA SER A 63 -14.16 3.59 -8.38
C SER A 63 -13.42 4.72 -7.66
N ALA A 64 -13.93 5.16 -6.51
CA ALA A 64 -13.28 6.17 -5.67
C ALA A 64 -11.95 5.64 -5.11
N GLY A 65 -11.92 4.38 -4.67
CA GLY A 65 -10.70 3.69 -4.25
C GLY A 65 -9.65 3.64 -5.36
N ILE A 66 -10.05 3.18 -6.56
CA ILE A 66 -9.20 3.13 -7.76
C ILE A 66 -8.60 4.50 -8.06
N THR A 67 -9.42 5.56 -8.06
CA THR A 67 -8.95 6.92 -8.35
C THR A 67 -7.89 7.36 -7.34
N LYS A 68 -8.13 7.15 -6.04
CA LYS A 68 -7.18 7.52 -4.98
C LYS A 68 -5.87 6.73 -5.06
N LEU A 69 -5.94 5.44 -5.40
CA LEU A 69 -4.75 4.59 -5.56
C LEU A 69 -3.94 4.99 -6.80
N ARG A 70 -4.60 5.34 -7.90
CA ARG A 70 -3.95 5.87 -9.11
C ARG A 70 -3.26 7.20 -8.82
N ASP A 71 -3.91 8.13 -8.12
CA ASP A 71 -3.30 9.40 -7.71
C ASP A 71 -2.04 9.21 -6.85
N LEU A 72 -2.04 8.20 -5.98
CA LEU A 72 -0.87 7.84 -5.18
C LEU A 72 0.22 7.18 -6.02
N ALA A 73 -0.15 6.33 -6.97
CA ALA A 73 0.80 5.73 -7.90
C ALA A 73 1.50 6.78 -8.77
N ASP A 74 0.76 7.77 -9.25
CA ASP A 74 1.31 8.87 -10.07
C ASP A 74 2.25 9.78 -9.28
N LYS A 75 2.07 9.87 -7.96
CA LYS A 75 2.95 10.61 -7.03
C LYS A 75 4.13 9.77 -6.52
N ALA A 76 4.07 8.45 -6.67
CA ALA A 76 5.14 7.56 -6.22
C ALA A 76 6.35 7.67 -7.16
N ALA A 77 7.41 8.32 -6.70
CA ALA A 77 8.69 8.34 -7.40
C ALA A 77 9.33 6.94 -7.47
N ASP A 78 9.10 6.11 -6.44
CA ASP A 78 9.58 4.74 -6.39
C ASP A 78 8.80 3.82 -7.34
N THR A 79 9.51 3.19 -8.27
CA THR A 79 8.89 2.36 -9.32
C THR A 79 8.22 1.12 -8.74
N THR A 80 8.82 0.46 -7.76
CA THR A 80 8.24 -0.74 -7.13
C THR A 80 6.95 -0.41 -6.39
N LEU A 81 6.92 0.71 -5.67
CA LEU A 81 5.72 1.20 -4.99
C LEU A 81 4.62 1.57 -5.99
N ARG A 82 4.98 2.29 -7.06
CA ARG A 82 4.07 2.63 -8.15
C ARG A 82 3.47 1.40 -8.80
N GLU A 83 4.28 0.40 -9.13
CA GLU A 83 3.84 -0.86 -9.72
C GLU A 83 2.91 -1.64 -8.78
N ALA A 84 3.19 -1.64 -7.48
CA ALA A 84 2.31 -2.27 -6.50
C ALA A 84 0.93 -1.56 -6.45
N LEU A 85 0.92 -0.22 -6.44
CA LEU A 85 -0.33 0.56 -6.42
C LEU A 85 -1.14 0.40 -7.72
N GLN A 86 -0.47 0.43 -8.87
CA GLN A 86 -1.08 0.19 -10.18
C GLN A 86 -1.63 -1.24 -10.26
N GLY A 87 -0.85 -2.22 -9.82
CA GLY A 87 -1.31 -3.61 -9.80
C GLY A 87 -2.56 -3.81 -8.95
N LEU A 88 -2.68 -3.17 -7.79
CA LEU A 88 -3.93 -3.21 -7.01
C LEU A 88 -5.07 -2.55 -7.78
N THR A 89 -4.82 -1.39 -8.38
CA THR A 89 -5.80 -0.66 -9.20
C THR A 89 -6.36 -1.56 -10.31
N ASP A 90 -5.49 -2.23 -11.05
CA ASP A 90 -5.86 -3.16 -12.15
C ASP A 90 -6.66 -4.38 -11.65
N ARG A 91 -6.50 -4.78 -10.39
CA ARG A 91 -7.31 -5.84 -9.77
C ARG A 91 -8.71 -5.33 -9.47
N LEU A 92 -8.81 -4.15 -8.87
CA LEU A 92 -10.07 -3.52 -8.52
C LEU A 92 -10.92 -3.19 -9.76
N GLU A 93 -10.30 -2.74 -10.86
CA GLU A 93 -10.99 -2.45 -12.12
C GLU A 93 -11.65 -3.68 -12.77
N ARG A 94 -11.16 -4.88 -12.46
CA ARG A 94 -11.72 -6.14 -12.97
C ARG A 94 -12.92 -6.63 -12.15
N ILE A 95 -13.25 -5.98 -11.05
CA ILE A 95 -14.37 -6.37 -10.20
C ILE A 95 -15.66 -5.92 -10.86
N GLN A 96 -16.54 -6.90 -11.13
CA GLN A 96 -17.87 -6.65 -11.68
C GLN A 96 -18.91 -6.66 -10.56
N VAL A 97 -19.83 -5.70 -10.62
CA VAL A 97 -20.93 -5.57 -9.67
C VAL A 97 -22.20 -5.21 -10.44
N SER A 98 -23.04 -6.21 -10.72
CA SER A 98 -24.34 -6.00 -11.39
C SER A 98 -25.54 -6.15 -10.46
N ASP A 99 -25.35 -6.80 -9.31
CA ASP A 99 -26.41 -7.14 -8.37
C ASP A 99 -25.86 -7.30 -6.94
N VAL A 100 -26.75 -7.53 -5.98
CA VAL A 100 -26.42 -7.63 -4.55
C VAL A 100 -25.51 -8.82 -4.23
N GLN A 101 -25.67 -9.95 -4.93
CA GLN A 101 -24.79 -11.12 -4.73
C GLN A 101 -23.37 -10.81 -5.22
N GLN A 102 -23.25 -10.10 -6.33
CA GLN A 102 -21.97 -9.62 -6.83
C GLN A 102 -21.37 -8.53 -5.95
N ALA A 103 -22.16 -7.67 -5.32
CA ALA A 103 -21.67 -6.69 -4.35
C ALA A 103 -21.00 -7.36 -3.14
N ALA A 104 -21.64 -8.39 -2.55
CA ALA A 104 -21.05 -9.15 -1.46
C ALA A 104 -19.74 -9.86 -1.89
N LYS A 105 -19.72 -10.44 -3.09
CA LYS A 105 -18.51 -11.06 -3.67
C LYS A 105 -17.40 -10.03 -3.93
N ALA A 106 -17.77 -8.86 -4.43
CA ALA A 106 -16.86 -7.75 -4.67
C ALA A 106 -16.19 -7.31 -3.37
N ALA A 107 -16.95 -7.13 -2.29
CA ALA A 107 -16.37 -6.77 -1.00
C ALA A 107 -15.34 -7.80 -0.50
N ALA A 108 -15.60 -9.10 -0.68
CA ALA A 108 -14.64 -10.15 -0.37
C ALA A 108 -13.40 -10.11 -1.28
N GLN A 109 -13.60 -9.84 -2.57
CA GLN A 109 -12.52 -9.74 -3.55
C GLN A 109 -11.63 -8.52 -3.28
N VAL A 110 -12.22 -7.35 -3.01
CA VAL A 110 -11.51 -6.13 -2.60
C VAL A 110 -10.67 -6.40 -1.37
N ALA A 111 -11.22 -7.09 -0.35
CA ALA A 111 -10.49 -7.44 0.86
C ALA A 111 -9.27 -8.33 0.58
N LYS A 112 -9.45 -9.34 -0.27
CA LYS A 112 -8.38 -10.28 -0.66
C LYS A 112 -7.28 -9.56 -1.44
N ASP A 113 -7.63 -8.84 -2.50
CA ASP A 113 -6.66 -8.15 -3.35
C ASP A 113 -5.93 -7.05 -2.56
N THR A 114 -6.66 -6.30 -1.72
CA THR A 114 -6.07 -5.35 -0.76
C THR A 114 -5.04 -6.00 0.16
N ALA A 115 -5.35 -7.14 0.77
CA ALA A 115 -4.44 -7.81 1.70
C ALA A 115 -3.15 -8.28 1.00
N GLU A 116 -3.27 -8.83 -0.22
CA GLU A 116 -2.13 -9.23 -1.03
C GLU A 116 -1.23 -8.04 -1.36
N TYR A 117 -1.82 -6.95 -1.86
CA TYR A 117 -1.05 -5.80 -2.33
C TYR A 117 -0.55 -4.90 -1.20
N LEU A 118 -1.19 -4.91 -0.03
CA LEU A 118 -0.68 -4.22 1.14
C LEU A 118 0.68 -4.79 1.57
N ASN A 119 0.90 -6.09 1.41
CA ASN A 119 2.21 -6.70 1.67
C ASN A 119 3.25 -6.23 0.64
N LYS A 120 2.91 -6.22 -0.65
CA LYS A 120 3.81 -5.71 -1.71
C LYS A 120 4.18 -4.24 -1.50
N ILE A 121 3.21 -3.42 -1.10
CA ILE A 121 3.44 -2.00 -0.77
C ILE A 121 4.36 -1.87 0.44
N ARG A 122 4.15 -2.67 1.49
CA ARG A 122 5.03 -2.68 2.66
C ARG A 122 6.45 -3.08 2.29
N GLU A 123 6.62 -4.12 1.47
CA GLU A 123 7.93 -4.55 0.98
C GLU A 123 8.62 -3.47 0.15
N ALA A 124 7.88 -2.75 -0.70
CA ALA A 124 8.40 -1.61 -1.46
C ALA A 124 8.81 -0.43 -0.57
N CYS A 125 8.26 -0.35 0.64
CA CYS A 125 8.50 0.73 1.61
C CYS A 125 9.62 0.43 2.62
N LEU A 126 10.17 -0.78 2.61
CA LEU A 126 11.38 -1.16 3.36
C LEU A 126 12.65 -0.82 2.58
#